data_AF-A0A3D5YGD6-F1
#
_entry.id   AF-A0A3D5YGD6-F1
#
_cell.length_a   1.000
_cell.length_b   1.000
_cell.length_c   1.000
_cell.angle_alpha   90.00
_cell.angle_beta   90.00
_cell.angle_gamma   90.00
#
_symmetry.space_group_name_H-M   'P 1'
#
loop_
_entity.id
_entity.type
_entity.pdbx_description
1 polymer ?
#
loop_
_entity_poly.entity_id
_entity_poly.type
_entity_poly.pdbx_seq_one_letter_code
_entity_poly.pdbx_strand_id
1 'polypeptide(L)' 'MRHFDQELIKKLKQQDHSAFNTFYLETVDMFSRYIEANYFINTQDAQDLIADFYVKFRE' A
#
# COMPACT_ATOMS: atom_id res chain seq x y z
N MET A 1 -11.39 -7.41 -9.59
CA MET A 1 -10.16 -7.55 -8.78
C MET A 1 -9.05 -6.87 -9.57
N ARG A 2 -8.44 -5.80 -9.08
CA ARG A 2 -7.38 -5.09 -9.83
C ARG A 2 -6.18 -6.05 -9.99
N HIS A 3 -5.74 -6.26 -11.22
CA HIS A 3 -4.56 -7.09 -11.50
C HIS A 3 -3.35 -6.18 -11.61
N PHE A 4 -2.43 -6.29 -10.65
CA PHE A 4 -1.09 -5.75 -10.84
C PHE A 4 -0.42 -6.52 -11.97
N ASP A 5 -0.22 -5.86 -13.09
CA ASP A 5 0.43 -6.46 -14.23
C ASP A 5 1.93 -6.66 -13.98
N GLN A 6 2.57 -7.50 -14.80
CA GLN A 6 3.99 -7.79 -14.67
C GLN A 6 4.87 -6.55 -14.88
N GLU A 7 4.40 -5.57 -15.63
CA GLU A 7 5.14 -4.34 -15.89
C GLU A 7 5.21 -3.46 -14.63
N LEU A 8 4.09 -3.25 -13.96
CA LEU A 8 4.03 -2.52 -12.69
C LEU A 8 4.87 -3.23 -11.63
N ILE A 9 4.77 -4.54 -11.50
CA ILE A 9 5.59 -5.32 -10.55
C ILE A 9 7.09 -5.14 -10.86
N LYS A 10 7.46 -5.14 -12.14
CA LYS A 10 8.86 -4.90 -12.55
C LYS A 10 9.32 -3.49 -12.17
N LYS A 11 8.50 -2.46 -12.43
CA LYS A 11 8.82 -1.07 -12.05
C LYS A 11 8.91 -0.89 -10.54
N LEU A 12 8.03 -1.51 -9.76
CA LEU A 12 8.09 -1.53 -8.30
C LEU A 12 9.41 -2.14 -7.79
N LYS A 13 9.85 -3.26 -8.37
CA LYS A 13 11.15 -3.87 -8.04
C LYS A 13 12.35 -2.99 -8.39
N GLN A 14 12.18 -2.09 -9.35
CA GLN A 14 13.21 -1.12 -9.77
C GLN A 14 13.15 0.17 -8.94
N GLN A 15 12.35 0.20 -7.87
CA GLN A 15 12.13 1.39 -7.03
C GLN A 15 11.62 2.61 -7.81
N ASP A 16 10.89 2.37 -8.91
CA ASP A 16 10.31 3.44 -9.71
C ASP A 16 9.26 4.22 -8.91
N HIS A 17 9.48 5.53 -8.78
CA HIS A 17 8.60 6.41 -8.00
C HIS A 17 7.18 6.50 -8.54
N SER A 18 7.00 6.43 -9.86
CA SER A 18 5.67 6.51 -10.48
C SER A 18 4.86 5.24 -10.21
N ALA A 19 5.50 4.08 -10.33
CA ALA A 19 4.89 2.79 -10.01
C ALA A 19 4.53 2.67 -8.53
N PHE A 20 5.41 3.16 -7.64
CA PHE A 20 5.11 3.21 -6.21
C PHE A 20 3.89 4.09 -5.91
N ASN A 21 3.81 5.28 -6.52
CA ASN A 21 2.67 6.17 -6.33
C ASN A 21 1.36 5.54 -6.83
N THR A 22 1.39 4.88 -8.00
CA THR A 22 0.25 4.11 -8.50
C THR A 22 -0.16 3.01 -7.53
N PHE A 23 0.80 2.23 -7.04
CA PHE A 23 0.55 1.16 -6.07
C PHE A 23 -0.08 1.71 -4.78
N TYR A 24 0.46 2.79 -4.22
CA TYR A 24 -0.09 3.47 -3.04
C TYR A 24 -1.54 3.90 -3.24
N LEU A 25 -1.84 4.65 -4.30
CA LEU A 25 -3.19 5.14 -4.60
C LEU A 25 -4.19 4.00 -4.81
N GLU A 26 -3.73 2.88 -5.37
CA GLU A 26 -4.59 1.73 -5.63
C GLU A 26 -4.87 0.85 -4.41
N THR A 27 -3.98 0.86 -3.40
CA THR A 27 -4.04 -0.11 -2.29
C THR A 27 -4.30 0.50 -0.92
N VAL A 28 -4.04 1.80 -0.70
CA VAL A 28 -4.19 2.46 0.62
C VAL A 28 -5.57 2.28 1.24
N ASP A 29 -6.63 2.49 0.44
CA ASP A 29 -8.00 2.37 0.90
C ASP A 29 -8.38 0.91 1.19
N MET A 30 -7.91 -0.05 0.38
CA MET A 30 -8.13 -1.47 0.62
C MET A 30 -7.44 -1.93 1.91
N PHE A 31 -6.19 -1.52 2.13
CA PHE A 31 -5.46 -1.83 3.36
C PHE A 31 -6.12 -1.20 4.58
N SER A 32 -6.55 0.07 4.48
CA SER A 32 -7.28 0.75 5.55
C SER A 32 -8.54 -0.01 5.95
N ARG A 33 -9.41 -0.32 4.99
CA ARG A 33 -10.64 -1.08 5.27
C ARG A 33 -10.35 -2.47 5.82
N TYR A 34 -9.32 -3.15 5.31
CA TYR A 34 -8.96 -4.47 5.81
C TYR A 34 -8.50 -4.40 7.26
N ILE A 35 -7.64 -3.43 7.60
CA ILE A 35 -7.12 -3.28 8.94
C ILE A 35 -8.24 -2.91 9.91
N GLU A 36 -9.05 -1.92 9.57
CA GLU A 36 -10.18 -1.48 10.41
C GLU A 36 -11.24 -2.58 10.60
N ALA A 37 -11.47 -3.44 9.59
CA ALA A 37 -12.45 -4.50 9.68
C ALA A 37 -11.98 -5.73 10.46
N ASN A 38 -10.67 -6.00 10.50
CA ASN A 38 -10.11 -7.24 11.05
C ASN A 38 -9.32 -7.04 12.35
N TYR A 39 -8.95 -5.80 12.67
CA TYR A 39 -8.17 -5.47 13.86
C TYR A 39 -8.93 -4.42 14.67
N PHE A 40 -9.03 -4.64 15.98
CA PHE A 40 -9.62 -3.70 16.92
C PHE A 40 -8.63 -2.57 17.27
N ILE A 41 -8.19 -1.84 16.25
CA ILE A 41 -7.32 -0.67 16.40
C ILE A 41 -8.08 0.58 15.97
N ASN A 42 -7.72 1.73 16.53
CA ASN A 42 -8.34 2.99 16.14
C ASN A 42 -7.85 3.41 14.74
N THR A 43 -8.59 4.32 14.09
CA THR A 43 -8.26 4.79 12.74
C THR A 43 -6.87 5.44 12.66
N GLN A 44 -6.41 6.11 13.71
CA GLN A 44 -5.08 6.73 13.72
C GLN A 44 -3.98 5.67 13.66
N ASP A 45 -4.07 4.65 14.52
CA ASP A 45 -3.11 3.54 14.56
C ASP A 45 -3.10 2.75 13.24
N ALA A 46 -4.28 2.60 12.61
CA ALA A 46 -4.38 1.97 11.30
C ALA A 46 -3.67 2.79 10.20
N GLN A 47 -3.86 4.11 10.20
CA GLN A 47 -3.18 5.01 9.26
C GLN A 47 -1.66 5.00 9.46
N ASP A 48 -1.21 5.04 10.72
CA ASP A 48 0.21 5.00 11.07
C ASP A 48 0.84 3.68 10.61
N LEU A 49 0.18 2.54 10.84
CA LEU A 49 0.65 1.22 10.39
C LEU A 49 0.77 1.13 8.86
N ILE A 50 -0.20 1.70 8.14
CA ILE A 50 -0.19 1.73 6.67
C ILE A 50 0.91 2.66 6.15
N ALA A 51 1.11 3.82 6.78
CA ALA A 51 2.19 4.74 6.42
C ALA A 51 3.56 4.07 6.60
N ASP A 52 3.77 3.40 7.74
CA ASP A 52 4.97 2.62 8.04
C ASP A 52 5.24 1.54 6.99
N PHE A 53 4.20 0.83 6.57
CA PHE A 53 4.30 -0.18 5.51
C PHE A 53 4.81 0.43 4.20
N TYR A 54 4.24 1.56 3.76
CA TYR A 54 4.65 2.18 2.50
C TYR A 54 6.06 2.77 2.55
N VAL A 55 6.47 3.33 3.68
CA VAL A 55 7.85 3.80 3.87
C VAL A 55 8.81 2.62 3.73
N LYS A 56 8.58 1.54 4.48
CA LYS A 56 9.43 0.33 4.45
C LYS A 56 9.39 -0.41 3.11
N PHE A 57 8.28 -0.37 2.40
CA PHE A 57 8.15 -1.00 1.08
C PHE A 57 8.96 -0.26 0.00
N ARG A 58 9.21 1.04 0.20
CA ARG A 58 10.02 1.87 -0.71
C ARG A 58 11.52 1.72 -0.47
N GLU A 59 11.94 1.48 0.77
CA GLU A 59 13.35 1.27 1.17
C GLU A 59 13.93 -0.02 0.55
#